data_AF-A0A937AV43-F1
#
_entry.id   AF-A0A937AV43-F1
#
_cell.length_a   1.000
_cell.length_b   1.000
_cell.length_c   1.000
_cell.angle_alpha   90.00
_cell.angle_beta   90.00
_cell.angle_gamma   90.00
#
_symmetry.space_group_name_H-M   'P 1'
#
loop_
_entity.id
_entity.type
_entity.pdbx_description
1 polymer ?
#
loop_
_entity_poly.entity_id
_entity_poly.type
_entity_poly.pdbx_seq_one_letter_code
_entity_poly.pdbx_strand_id
1 'polypeptide(L)'
;MIIEELWLIKLLIAHLMTDFILQPRSWIEERKLKHFNSGKLYLHGVITALVAWLFIGWQYYLVAIILFATHTIIDGWKSYQKDSTPYFIIDQLLHLIVIFACWYFSFIEWKNTLMSWKEFNTNLPLWKLIAGFLFVTYPAGIIIGQFTDYQLSTSEAADACTRSYRRVTRIYRTK
;
A
#
# COMPACT_ATOMS: atom_id res chain seq x y z
N MET A 1 1.13 27.31 -11.51
CA MET A 1 1.04 26.01 -12.18
C MET A 1 1.00 24.96 -11.10
N ILE A 2 -0.16 24.37 -10.83
CA ILE A 2 -0.23 23.21 -9.93
C ILE A 2 0.38 22.04 -10.71
N ILE A 3 1.33 21.35 -10.10
CA ILE A 3 1.89 20.12 -10.65
C ILE A 3 0.81 19.05 -10.45
N GLU A 4 0.21 18.53 -11.52
CA GLU A 4 -0.94 17.62 -11.47
C GLU A 4 -0.63 16.37 -10.63
N GLU A 5 0.60 15.87 -10.72
CA GLU A 5 1.08 14.74 -9.94
C GLU A 5 1.17 15.06 -8.45
N LEU A 6 1.56 16.29 -8.09
CA LEU A 6 1.57 16.74 -6.70
C LEU A 6 0.16 16.77 -6.11
N TRP A 7 -0.83 17.13 -6.91
CA TRP A 7 -2.23 17.13 -6.49
C TRP A 7 -2.73 15.72 -6.17
N LEU A 8 -2.40 14.74 -7.02
CA LEU A 8 -2.70 13.32 -6.77
C LEU A 8 -2.01 12.82 -5.51
N ILE A 9 -0.71 13.09 -5.34
CA ILE A 9 0.07 12.69 -4.16
C ILE A 9 -0.57 13.27 -2.88
N LYS A 10 -1.01 14.53 -2.91
CA LYS A 10 -1.71 15.15 -1.78
C LYS A 10 -2.99 14.41 -1.39
N LEU A 11 -3.80 14.00 -2.36
CA LEU A 11 -5.00 13.19 -2.07
C LEU A 11 -4.66 11.81 -1.50
N LEU A 12 -3.63 11.16 -2.04
CA LEU A 12 -3.15 9.88 -1.52
C LEU A 12 -2.67 10.02 -0.06
N ILE A 13 -1.92 11.07 0.26
CA ILE A 13 -1.49 11.35 1.63
C ILE A 13 -2.70 11.61 2.52
N ALA A 14 -3.66 12.42 2.08
CA ALA A 14 -4.88 12.69 2.85
C ALA A 14 -5.60 11.39 3.20
N HIS A 15 -5.83 10.51 2.21
CA HIS A 15 -6.44 9.19 2.39
C HIS A 15 -5.67 8.30 3.37
N LEU A 16 -4.35 8.16 3.16
CA LEU A 16 -3.52 7.33 4.04
C LEU A 16 -3.50 7.86 5.48
N MET A 17 -3.43 9.19 5.65
CA MET A 17 -3.51 9.81 6.96
C MET A 17 -4.85 9.54 7.63
N THR A 18 -5.94 9.69 6.90
CA THR A 18 -7.27 9.58 7.50
C THR A 18 -7.58 8.14 7.86
N ASP A 19 -7.38 7.19 6.95
CA ASP A 19 -7.75 5.78 7.14
C ASP A 19 -6.85 5.04 8.14
N PHE A 20 -5.56 5.37 8.21
CA PHE A 20 -4.61 4.63 9.05
C PHE A 20 -4.21 5.35 10.32
N ILE A 21 -4.17 6.69 10.32
CA ILE A 21 -3.71 7.48 11.47
C ILE A 21 -4.89 8.09 12.23
N LEU A 22 -5.85 8.67 11.52
CA LEU A 22 -6.96 9.41 12.12
C LEU A 22 -8.24 8.58 12.31
N GLN A 23 -8.19 7.26 12.08
CA GLN A 23 -9.29 6.33 12.31
C GLN A 23 -9.00 5.41 13.51
N PRO A 24 -9.48 5.75 14.72
CA PRO A 24 -9.33 4.89 15.90
C PRO A 24 -10.04 3.55 15.73
N ARG A 25 -9.50 2.49 16.36
CA ARG A 25 -10.11 1.15 16.35
C ARG A 25 -11.57 1.14 16.84
N SER A 26 -11.91 1.95 17.82
CA SER A 26 -13.28 2.06 18.35
C SER A 26 -14.29 2.53 17.30
N TRP A 27 -13.87 3.35 16.33
CA TRP A 27 -14.74 3.79 15.24
C TRP A 27 -15.00 2.66 14.26
N ILE A 28 -13.98 1.84 14.00
CA ILE A 28 -14.08 0.65 13.15
C ILE A 28 -15.03 -0.36 13.79
N GLU A 29 -14.89 -0.61 15.09
CA GLU A 29 -15.78 -1.51 15.84
C GLU A 29 -17.23 -1.01 15.83
N GLU A 30 -17.45 0.28 16.12
CA GLU A 30 -18.80 0.87 16.06
C GLU A 30 -19.40 0.78 14.66
N ARG A 31 -18.61 1.07 13.62
CA ARG A 31 -19.03 0.93 12.21
C ARG A 31 -19.37 -0.52 11.86
N LYS A 32 -18.61 -1.51 12.32
CA LYS A 32 -18.91 -2.94 12.09
C LYS A 32 -20.22 -3.37 12.75
N LEU A 33 -20.59 -2.78 13.89
CA LEU A 33 -21.82 -3.10 14.62
C LEU A 33 -23.05 -2.36 14.08
N LYS A 34 -22.91 -1.08 13.72
CA LYS A 34 -24.03 -0.20 13.35
C LYS A 34 -24.13 0.06 11.86
N HIS A 35 -23.13 -0.31 11.06
CA HIS A 35 -23.07 -0.07 9.62
C HIS A 35 -23.34 1.39 9.24
N PHE A 36 -24.23 1.66 8.30
CA PHE A 36 -24.66 3.01 7.91
C PHE A 36 -25.34 3.79 9.05
N ASN A 37 -25.73 3.17 10.16
CA ASN A 37 -26.22 3.89 11.34
C ASN A 37 -25.09 4.35 12.28
N SER A 38 -23.83 4.08 11.96
CA SER A 38 -22.68 4.54 12.75
C SER A 38 -22.40 6.02 12.51
N GLY A 39 -22.57 6.86 13.53
CA GLY A 39 -22.16 8.27 13.44
C GLY A 39 -20.67 8.44 13.17
N LYS A 40 -19.83 7.47 13.59
CA LYS A 40 -18.38 7.49 13.34
C LYS A 40 -18.01 7.26 11.89
N LEU A 41 -18.86 6.57 11.12
CA LEU A 41 -18.69 6.43 9.67
C LEU A 41 -18.72 7.80 8.98
N TYR A 42 -19.74 8.60 9.28
CA TYR A 42 -19.87 9.94 8.71
C TYR A 42 -18.81 10.91 9.23
N LEU A 43 -18.47 10.83 10.52
CA LEU A 43 -17.39 11.64 11.09
C LEU A 43 -16.06 11.36 10.39
N HIS A 44 -15.74 10.09 10.15
CA HIS A 44 -14.56 9.68 9.38
C HIS A 44 -14.59 10.26 7.97
N GLY A 45 -15.69 10.08 7.24
CA GLY A 45 -15.84 10.65 5.91
C GLY A 45 -15.65 12.17 5.88
N VAL A 46 -16.19 12.91 6.86
CA VAL A 46 -16.01 14.36 6.97
C VAL A 46 -14.55 14.71 7.19
N ILE A 47 -13.85 14.00 8.09
CA ILE A 47 -12.42 14.23 8.34
C ILE A 47 -11.62 13.99 7.06
N THR A 48 -11.88 12.88 6.35
CA THR A 48 -11.21 12.59 5.07
C THR A 48 -11.42 13.70 4.05
N ALA A 49 -12.66 14.17 3.87
CA ALA A 49 -12.98 15.24 2.96
C ALA A 49 -12.32 16.57 3.33
N LEU A 50 -12.31 16.95 4.63
CA LEU A 50 -11.71 18.20 5.10
C LEU A 50 -10.19 18.19 4.94
N VAL A 51 -9.52 17.08 5.30
CA VAL A 51 -8.06 16.94 5.13
C VAL A 51 -7.70 17.00 3.64
N ALA A 52 -8.43 16.27 2.80
CA ALA A 52 -8.23 16.32 1.35
C ALA A 52 -8.41 17.75 0.81
N TRP A 53 -9.51 18.42 1.17
CA TRP A 53 -9.83 19.78 0.72
C TRP A 53 -8.76 20.80 1.13
N LEU A 54 -8.26 20.70 2.37
CA LEU A 54 -7.18 21.54 2.87
C LEU A 54 -5.90 21.38 2.07
N PHE A 55 -5.57 20.16 1.64
CA PHE A 55 -4.32 19.89 0.91
C PHE A 55 -4.38 20.34 -0.55
N ILE A 56 -5.52 20.11 -1.22
CA ILE A 56 -5.69 20.42 -2.63
C ILE A 56 -6.06 21.88 -2.90
N GLY A 57 -6.67 22.57 -1.92
CA GLY A 57 -7.05 23.98 -1.98
C GLY A 57 -8.56 24.22 -2.06
N TRP A 58 -8.98 25.38 -1.54
CA TRP A 58 -10.39 25.76 -1.35
C TRP A 58 -11.25 25.70 -2.61
N GLN A 59 -10.66 25.95 -3.78
CA GLN A 59 -11.36 25.93 -5.07
C GLN A 59 -11.90 24.54 -5.46
N TYR A 60 -11.38 23.45 -4.89
CA TYR A 60 -11.78 22.07 -5.20
C TYR A 60 -12.84 21.53 -4.23
N TYR A 61 -13.76 22.36 -3.76
CA TYR A 61 -14.82 21.95 -2.80
C TYR A 61 -15.69 20.80 -3.34
N LEU A 62 -15.92 20.72 -4.66
CA LEU A 62 -16.65 19.61 -5.27
C LEU A 62 -15.95 18.27 -5.09
N VAL A 63 -14.60 18.25 -5.19
CA VAL A 63 -13.80 17.04 -4.94
C VAL A 63 -13.96 16.60 -3.48
N ALA A 64 -13.97 17.54 -2.53
CA ALA A 64 -14.19 17.23 -1.12
C ALA A 64 -15.57 16.60 -0.88
N ILE A 65 -16.63 17.11 -1.51
CA ILE A 65 -17.98 16.55 -1.42
C ILE A 65 -18.04 15.14 -2.02
N ILE A 66 -17.40 14.93 -3.17
CA ILE A 66 -17.33 13.61 -3.81
C ILE A 66 -16.60 12.64 -2.89
N LEU A 67 -15.42 13.00 -2.39
CA LEU A 67 -14.63 12.17 -1.48
C LEU A 67 -15.43 11.84 -0.20
N PHE A 68 -16.12 12.81 0.39
CA PHE A 68 -17.00 12.55 1.53
C PHE A 68 -18.03 11.46 1.22
N ALA A 69 -18.77 11.62 0.12
CA ALA A 69 -19.86 10.72 -0.24
C ALA A 69 -19.34 9.32 -0.56
N THR A 70 -18.33 9.22 -1.42
CA THR A 70 -17.79 7.93 -1.86
C THR A 70 -17.07 7.20 -0.73
N HIS A 71 -16.28 7.91 0.08
CA HIS A 71 -15.56 7.31 1.21
C HIS A 71 -16.56 6.71 2.21
N THR A 72 -17.57 7.48 2.59
CA THR A 72 -18.67 7.03 3.47
C THR A 72 -19.39 5.80 2.90
N ILE A 73 -19.68 5.78 1.60
CA ILE A 73 -20.35 4.65 0.93
C ILE A 73 -19.45 3.41 0.92
N ILE A 74 -18.17 3.54 0.58
CA ILE A 74 -17.24 2.41 0.48
C ILE A 74 -16.99 1.81 1.87
N ASP A 75 -16.69 2.64 2.86
CA ASP A 75 -16.49 2.19 4.25
C ASP A 75 -17.77 1.58 4.84
N GLY A 76 -18.93 2.16 4.50
CA GLY A 76 -20.24 1.62 4.86
C GLY A 76 -20.47 0.25 4.24
N TRP A 77 -20.22 0.09 2.93
CA TRP A 77 -20.29 -1.19 2.23
C TRP A 77 -19.32 -2.23 2.84
N LYS A 78 -18.08 -1.83 3.11
CA LYS A 78 -17.05 -2.68 3.75
C LYS A 78 -17.54 -3.22 5.10
N SER A 79 -18.30 -2.42 5.85
CA SER A 79 -18.81 -2.82 7.16
C SER A 79 -19.75 -4.04 7.13
N TYR A 80 -20.38 -4.34 5.97
CA TYR A 80 -21.21 -5.53 5.78
C TYR A 80 -20.41 -6.76 5.36
N GLN A 81 -19.12 -6.61 5.05
CA GLN A 81 -18.27 -7.69 4.57
C GLN A 81 -17.58 -8.42 5.72
N LYS A 82 -17.03 -9.60 5.40
CA LYS A 82 -16.21 -10.35 6.35
C LYS A 82 -14.91 -9.60 6.65
N ASP A 83 -14.47 -9.70 7.89
CA ASP A 83 -13.18 -9.13 8.31
C ASP A 83 -12.03 -9.99 7.79
N SER A 84 -11.64 -9.76 6.53
CA SER A 84 -10.58 -10.52 5.87
C SER A 84 -9.73 -9.67 4.93
N THR A 85 -8.50 -10.11 4.69
CA THR A 85 -7.52 -9.42 3.84
C THR A 85 -8.04 -9.08 2.44
N PRO A 86 -8.77 -9.97 1.72
CA PRO A 86 -9.31 -9.61 0.42
C PRO A 86 -10.26 -8.40 0.45
N TYR A 87 -11.16 -8.30 1.44
CA TYR A 87 -12.06 -7.16 1.54
C TYR A 87 -11.34 -5.89 1.98
N PHE A 88 -10.28 -6.00 2.78
CA PHE A 88 -9.39 -4.88 3.05
C PHE A 88 -8.70 -4.37 1.77
N ILE A 89 -8.23 -5.27 0.90
CA ILE A 89 -7.61 -4.89 -0.38
C ILE A 89 -8.64 -4.23 -1.31
N ILE A 90 -9.83 -4.84 -1.46
CA ILE A 90 -10.91 -4.28 -2.30
C ILE A 90 -11.30 -2.89 -1.81
N ASP A 91 -11.45 -2.71 -0.51
CA ASP A 91 -11.72 -1.42 0.11
C ASP A 91 -10.70 -0.36 -0.29
N GLN A 92 -9.40 -0.63 -0.12
CA GLN A 92 -8.35 0.33 -0.50
C GLN A 92 -8.34 0.60 -2.00
N LEU A 93 -8.57 -0.41 -2.85
CA LEU A 93 -8.66 -0.22 -4.30
C LEU A 93 -9.83 0.68 -4.71
N LEU A 94 -11.00 0.51 -4.09
CA LEU A 94 -12.16 1.37 -4.36
C LEU A 94 -11.88 2.84 -4.01
N HIS A 95 -11.24 3.09 -2.87
CA HIS A 95 -10.82 4.44 -2.48
C HIS A 95 -9.82 5.04 -3.48
N LEU A 96 -8.81 4.26 -3.89
CA LEU A 96 -7.84 4.70 -4.89
C LEU A 96 -8.50 5.02 -6.23
N ILE A 97 -9.45 4.20 -6.70
CA ILE A 97 -10.19 4.45 -7.94
C ILE A 97 -10.90 5.81 -7.89
N VAL A 98 -11.55 6.14 -6.77
CA VAL A 98 -12.20 7.45 -6.59
C VAL A 98 -11.17 8.57 -6.64
N ILE A 99 -10.04 8.44 -5.94
CA ILE A 99 -8.98 9.46 -5.93
C ILE A 99 -8.44 9.69 -7.35
N PHE A 100 -8.14 8.60 -8.07
CA PHE A 100 -7.69 8.67 -9.47
C PHE A 100 -8.76 9.27 -10.38
N ALA A 101 -10.04 8.94 -10.19
CA ALA A 101 -11.12 9.55 -10.96
C ALA A 101 -11.21 11.06 -10.68
N CYS A 102 -11.14 11.48 -9.42
CA CYS A 102 -11.16 12.90 -9.05
C CYS A 102 -9.99 13.65 -9.69
N TRP A 103 -8.79 13.08 -9.65
CA TRP A 103 -7.62 13.65 -10.32
C TRP A 103 -7.83 13.73 -11.83
N TYR A 104 -8.17 12.60 -12.46
CA TYR A 104 -8.35 12.50 -13.90
C TYR A 104 -9.37 13.52 -14.43
N PHE A 105 -10.56 13.59 -13.82
CA PHE A 105 -11.60 14.53 -14.26
C PHE A 105 -11.30 15.99 -13.92
N SER A 106 -10.47 16.27 -12.91
CA SER A 106 -10.09 17.65 -12.57
C SER A 106 -9.06 18.26 -13.53
N PHE A 107 -8.25 17.42 -14.18
CA PHE A 107 -7.16 17.85 -15.08
C PHE A 107 -7.34 17.33 -16.51
N ILE A 108 -8.57 16.94 -16.89
CA ILE A 108 -8.83 16.31 -18.18
C ILE A 108 -8.68 17.32 -19.34
N GLU A 109 -7.48 17.46 -19.87
CA GLU A 109 -7.24 18.10 -21.16
C GLU A 109 -7.18 17.01 -22.25
N TRP A 110 -8.34 16.66 -22.81
CA TRP A 110 -8.52 15.63 -23.85
C TRP A 110 -7.63 15.79 -25.10
N LYS A 111 -6.95 16.93 -25.28
CA LYS A 111 -6.13 17.21 -26.45
C LYS A 111 -4.77 16.49 -26.48
N ASN A 112 -4.25 16.00 -25.35
CA ASN A 112 -2.88 15.47 -25.30
C ASN A 112 -2.70 14.11 -24.60
N THR A 113 -3.75 13.40 -24.23
CA THR A 113 -3.65 12.11 -23.51
C THR A 113 -2.80 11.07 -24.24
N LEU A 114 -2.86 11.03 -25.57
CA LEU A 114 -2.01 10.15 -26.40
C LEU A 114 -0.53 10.57 -26.38
N MET A 115 -0.27 11.86 -26.30
CA MET A 115 1.08 12.43 -26.24
C MET A 115 1.69 12.20 -24.84
N SER A 116 0.94 12.42 -23.77
CA SER A 116 1.34 12.10 -22.40
C SER A 116 1.58 10.60 -22.19
N TRP A 117 0.73 9.74 -22.77
CA TRP A 117 0.95 8.28 -22.76
C TRP A 117 2.24 7.90 -23.49
N LYS A 118 2.50 8.52 -24.64
CA LYS A 118 3.72 8.29 -25.40
C LYS A 118 4.96 8.73 -24.61
N GLU A 119 4.92 9.90 -23.98
CA GLU A 119 6.01 10.41 -23.13
C GLU A 119 6.27 9.52 -21.91
N PHE A 120 5.23 9.05 -21.23
CA PHE A 120 5.36 8.09 -20.14
C PHE A 120 6.02 6.78 -20.61
N ASN A 121 5.53 6.22 -21.72
CA ASN A 121 6.03 4.94 -22.24
C ASN A 121 7.47 5.03 -22.78
N THR A 122 7.91 6.20 -23.27
CA THR A 122 9.28 6.41 -23.75
C THR A 122 10.25 6.95 -22.69
N ASN A 123 9.80 7.15 -21.45
CA ASN A 123 10.64 7.68 -20.36
C ASN A 123 11.62 6.61 -19.84
N LEU A 124 12.77 6.50 -20.48
CA LEU A 124 13.82 5.53 -20.14
C LEU A 124 14.31 5.64 -18.67
N PRO A 125 14.56 6.84 -18.09
CA PRO A 125 14.91 6.95 -16.67
C PRO A 125 13.89 6.31 -15.73
N LEU A 126 12.59 6.53 -15.98
CA LEU A 126 11.51 5.95 -15.17
C LEU A 126 11.51 4.42 -15.25
N TRP A 127 11.57 3.85 -16.45
CA TRP A 127 11.58 2.39 -16.62
C TRP A 127 12.82 1.73 -16.02
N LYS A 128 13.99 2.39 -16.07
CA LYS A 128 15.19 1.92 -15.35
C LYS A 128 14.99 1.91 -13.84
N LEU A 129 14.38 2.95 -13.28
CA LEU A 129 14.07 3.02 -11.85
C LEU A 129 13.11 1.90 -11.42
N ILE A 130 12.02 1.70 -12.17
CA ILE A 130 11.03 0.65 -11.90
C ILE A 130 11.68 -0.74 -11.98
N ALA A 131 12.45 -1.01 -13.05
CA ALA A 131 13.15 -2.29 -13.21
C ALA A 131 14.14 -2.55 -12.07
N GLY A 132 14.94 -1.54 -11.69
CA GLY A 132 15.88 -1.65 -10.57
C GLY A 132 15.17 -1.89 -9.24
N PHE A 133 14.12 -1.14 -8.95
CA PHE A 133 13.33 -1.30 -7.73
C PHE A 133 12.70 -2.70 -7.64
N LEU A 134 12.07 -3.18 -8.71
CA LEU A 134 11.48 -4.53 -8.75
C LEU A 134 12.53 -5.62 -8.58
N PHE A 135 13.69 -5.47 -9.24
CA PHE A 135 14.80 -6.43 -9.12
C PHE A 135 15.35 -6.52 -7.69
N VAL A 136 15.53 -5.38 -7.03
CA VAL A 136 16.06 -5.31 -5.67
C VAL A 136 15.05 -5.85 -4.65
N THR A 137 13.77 -5.53 -4.81
CA THR A 137 12.75 -5.90 -3.81
C THR A 137 12.36 -7.38 -3.87
N TYR A 138 12.41 -8.03 -5.04
CA TYR A 138 11.92 -9.40 -5.18
C TYR A 138 12.99 -10.42 -5.65
N PRO A 139 13.52 -10.38 -6.88
CA PRO A 139 14.58 -11.29 -7.31
C PRO A 139 15.82 -11.30 -6.40
N ALA A 140 16.33 -10.14 -5.98
CA ALA A 140 17.51 -10.08 -5.13
C ALA A 140 17.29 -10.75 -3.77
N GLY A 141 16.09 -10.60 -3.18
CA GLY A 141 15.72 -11.28 -1.94
C GLY A 141 15.73 -12.81 -2.06
N ILE A 142 15.23 -13.34 -3.19
CA ILE A 142 15.27 -14.79 -3.48
C ILE A 142 16.72 -15.28 -3.58
N ILE A 143 17.57 -14.54 -4.31
CA ILE A 143 18.99 -14.88 -4.49
C ILE A 143 19.71 -14.90 -3.13
N ILE A 144 19.50 -13.87 -2.31
CA ILE A 144 20.09 -13.80 -0.96
C ILE A 144 19.62 -14.98 -0.11
N GLY A 145 18.34 -15.34 -0.18
CA GLY A 145 17.80 -16.52 0.48
C GLY A 145 18.53 -17.80 0.07
N GLN A 146 18.68 -18.05 -1.23
CA GLN A 146 19.39 -19.23 -1.74
C GLN A 146 20.85 -19.30 -1.32
N PHE A 147 21.57 -18.17 -1.34
CA PHE A 147 22.96 -18.13 -0.87
C PHE A 147 23.07 -18.40 0.63
N THR A 148 22.13 -17.87 1.42
CA THR A 148 22.09 -18.10 2.87
C THR A 148 21.81 -19.57 3.18
N ASP A 149 20.84 -20.18 2.49
CA ASP A 149 20.50 -21.61 2.65
C ASP A 149 21.67 -22.52 2.25
N TYR A 150 22.36 -22.20 1.16
CA TYR A 150 23.57 -22.92 0.75
C TYR A 150 24.68 -22.83 1.82
N GLN A 151 24.92 -21.65 2.37
CA GLN A 151 25.93 -21.47 3.41
C GLN A 151 25.56 -22.20 4.71
N LEU A 152 24.28 -22.21 5.09
CA LEU A 152 23.81 -22.94 6.26
C LEU A 152 24.00 -24.46 6.08
N SER A 153 23.58 -25.02 4.95
CA SER A 153 23.72 -26.46 4.68
C SER A 153 25.19 -26.93 4.66
N THR A 154 26.10 -26.12 4.12
CA THR A 154 27.54 -26.45 4.12
C THR A 154 28.15 -26.35 5.52
N SER A 155 27.73 -25.38 6.33
CA SER A 155 28.17 -25.27 7.73
C SER A 155 27.70 -26.44 8.60
N GLU A 156 26.44 -26.86 8.44
CA GLU A 156 25.88 -28.01 9.18
C GLU A 156 26.60 -29.32 8.81
N ALA A 157 26.94 -29.50 7.53
CA ALA A 157 27.72 -30.65 7.07
C ALA A 157 29.14 -30.67 7.67
N ALA A 158 29.81 -29.52 7.73
CA ALA A 158 31.13 -29.39 8.35
C ALA A 158 31.10 -29.68 9.87
N ASP A 159 30.09 -29.17 10.57
CA ASP A 159 29.90 -29.43 12.00
C ASP A 159 29.53 -30.89 12.29
N ALA A 160 28.75 -31.54 11.43
CA ALA A 160 28.45 -32.97 11.53
C ALA A 160 29.73 -33.82 11.39
N CYS A 161 30.58 -33.52 10.41
CA CYS A 161 31.87 -34.17 10.23
C CYS A 161 32.78 -34.01 11.46
N THR A 162 32.89 -32.78 11.97
CA THR A 162 33.69 -32.46 13.16
C THR A 162 33.20 -33.18 14.40
N ARG A 163 31.88 -33.25 14.62
CA ARG A 163 31.27 -34.01 15.73
C ARG A 163 31.55 -35.52 15.60
N SER A 164 31.46 -36.07 14.40
CA SER A 164 31.79 -37.48 14.14
C SER A 164 33.25 -37.79 14.47
N TYR A 165 34.20 -36.99 13.98
CA TYR A 165 35.62 -37.14 14.27
C TYR A 165 35.95 -37.04 15.76
N ARG A 166 35.36 -36.06 16.47
CA ARG A 166 35.51 -35.92 17.93
C ARG A 166 34.96 -37.14 18.68
N ARG A 167 33.86 -37.73 18.22
CA ARG A 167 33.28 -38.93 18.83
C ARG A 167 34.21 -40.14 18.67
N VAL A 168 34.75 -40.35 17.47
CA VAL A 168 35.70 -41.44 17.19
C VAL A 168 36.98 -41.28 18.01
N THR A 169 37.62 -40.11 17.98
CA THR A 169 38.85 -39.86 18.74
C THR A 169 38.67 -39.98 20.26
N ARG A 170 37.49 -39.70 20.80
CA ARG A 170 37.18 -39.90 22.22
C ARG A 170 37.14 -41.38 22.61
N ILE A 171 36.65 -42.27 21.73
CA ILE A 171 36.61 -43.72 21.96
C ILE A 171 38.03 -44.31 22.04
N TYR A 172 38.96 -43.81 21.22
CA TYR A 172 40.35 -44.30 21.21
C TYR A 172 41.21 -43.71 22.34
N ARG A 173 40.78 -42.64 23.00
CA ARG A 173 41.52 -41.98 24.09
C ARG A 173 41.16 -42.51 25.49
N THR A 174 40.16 -43.37 25.60
CA THR A 174 39.69 -44.00 26.86
C THR A 174 40.14 -45.46 27.02
N LYS A 175 41.14 -45.90 26.26
CA LYS A 175 41.89 -47.14 26.46
C LYS A 175 43.32 -46.81 26.85
#